data_AF-A0A7K2XIN4-F1
#
_entry.id   AF-A0A7K2XIN4-F1
#
_cell.length_a   1.000
_cell.length_b   1.000
_cell.length_c   1.000
_cell.angle_alpha   90.00
_cell.angle_beta   90.00
_cell.angle_gamma   90.00
#
_symmetry.space_group_name_H-M   'P 1'
#
loop_
_entity.id
_entity.type
_entity.pdbx_description
1 polymer ?
#
loop_
_entity_poly.entity_id
_entity_poly.type
_entity_poly.pdbx_seq_one_letter_code
_entity_poly.pdbx_strand_id
1 'polypeptide(L)' 'MTADVVLPCLDEAEALPWVLSRIPAGWRAVVVDNGST' A
#
# COMPACT_ATOMS: atom_id res chain seq x y z
N MET A 1 -13.83 3.21 13.11
CA MET A 1 -14.20 2.95 11.70
C MET A 1 -13.04 2.20 11.04
N THR A 2 -13.32 1.13 10.32
CA THR A 2 -12.31 0.30 9.64
C THR A 2 -12.49 0.42 8.13
N ALA A 3 -11.40 0.33 7.38
CA ALA A 3 -11.42 0.37 5.92
C ALA A 3 -10.26 -0.44 5.34
N ASP A 4 -10.42 -0.84 4.08
CA ASP A 4 -9.35 -1.38 3.26
C ASP A 4 -8.83 -0.30 2.31
N VAL A 5 -7.50 -0.20 2.17
CA VAL A 5 -6.82 0.72 1.26
C VAL A 5 -6.12 -0.08 0.18
N VAL A 6 -6.56 0.10 -1.07
CA VAL A 6 -5.93 -0.52 -2.23
C VAL A 6 -4.88 0.42 -2.79
N LEU A 7 -3.64 -0.05 -2.88
CA LEU A 7 -2.48 0.70 -3.37
C LEU A 7 -1.98 0.05 -4.66
N PRO A 8 -2.27 0.59 -5.84
CA PRO A 8 -1.60 0.14 -7.06
C PRO A 8 -0.12 0.51 -6.99
N CYS A 9 0.74 -0.37 -7.47
CA CYS A 9 2.19 -0.20 -7.49
C CYS A 9 2.73 -0.60 -8.87
N LEU A 10 3.60 0.22 -9.47
CA LEU A 10 4.37 -0.12 -10.67
C LEU A 10 5.80 0.42 -10.51
N ASP A 11 6.74 -0.47 -10.20
CA ASP A 11 8.15 -0.18 -9.92
C ASP A 11 8.38 0.79 -8.73
N GLU A 12 7.41 0.87 -7.80
CA GLU A 12 7.40 1.80 -6.67
C GLU A 12 7.63 1.10 -5.31
N ALA A 13 8.15 -0.13 -5.31
CA ALA A 13 8.29 -0.96 -4.11
C ALA A 13 9.07 -0.27 -2.98
N GLU A 14 10.08 0.53 -3.33
CA GLU A 14 10.91 1.27 -2.38
C GLU A 14 10.14 2.37 -1.63
N ALA A 15 9.04 2.86 -2.18
CA ALA A 15 8.18 3.86 -1.54
C ALA A 15 7.19 3.24 -0.54
N LEU A 16 6.89 1.94 -0.67
CA LEU A 16 5.89 1.24 0.15
C LEU A 16 6.16 1.36 1.66
N PRO A 17 7.40 1.22 2.18
CA PRO A 17 7.65 1.38 3.61
C PRO A 17 7.18 2.74 4.16
N TRP A 18 7.41 3.82 3.41
CA TRP A 18 6.97 5.16 3.82
C TRP A 18 5.45 5.29 3.79
N VAL A 19 4.79 4.81 2.73
CA VAL A 19 3.32 4.86 2.59
C VAL A 19 2.64 4.00 3.66
N LEU A 20 3.09 2.76 3.84
CA LEU A 20 2.52 1.81 4.79
C LEU A 20 2.66 2.29 6.23
N SER A 21 3.73 3.01 6.58
CA SER A 21 3.93 3.60 7.92
C SER A 21 2.88 4.64 8.30
N ARG A 22 2.12 5.15 7.33
CA ARG A 22 1.10 6.19 7.54
C ARG A 22 -0.34 5.69 7.43
N ILE A 23 -0.54 4.39 7.23
CA ILE A 23 -1.88 3.81 7.21
C ILE A 23 -2.48 3.91 8.63
N PRO A 24 -3.73 4.41 8.78
CA PRO A 24 -4.37 4.53 10.09
C PRO A 24 -4.48 3.17 10.80
N ALA A 25 -4.37 3.19 12.12
CA ALA A 25 -4.57 1.98 12.92
C ALA A 25 -5.96 1.36 12.67
N GLY A 26 -5.99 0.03 12.52
CA GLY A 26 -7.22 -0.71 12.22
C GLY A 26 -7.65 -0.68 10.75
N TRP A 27 -6.87 -0.07 9.87
CA TRP A 27 -7.05 -0.17 8.43
C TRP A 27 -6.08 -1.20 7.85
N ARG A 28 -6.51 -1.89 6.79
CA ARG A 28 -5.71 -2.92 6.12
C ARG A 28 -5.27 -2.41 4.76
N ALA A 29 -3.96 -2.47 4.49
CA ALA A 29 -3.42 -2.16 3.17
C ALA A 29 -3.44 -3.41 2.27
N VAL A 30 -3.83 -3.23 1.01
CA VAL A 30 -3.74 -4.23 -0.06
C VAL A 30 -2.93 -3.61 -1.19
N VAL A 31 -1.69 -4.06 -1.35
CA VAL A 31 -0.82 -3.60 -2.45
C VAL A 31 -1.07 -4.47 -3.66
N VAL A 32 -1.31 -3.84 -4.81
CA VAL A 32 -1.54 -4.50 -6.09
C VAL A 32 -0.41 -4.11 -7.03
N ASP A 33 0.50 -5.04 -7.27
CA ASP A 33 1.54 -4.85 -8.27
C ASP A 33 0.96 -4.94 -9.69
N ASN A 34 1.34 -3.98 -10.54
CA ASN A 34 0.89 -3.86 -11.93
C ASN A 34 1.98 -4.29 -12.92
N GLY A 35 2.79 -5.29 -12.55
CA GLY A 35 3.84 -5.84 -13.40
C GLY A 35 5.19 -5.14 -13.24
N SER A 36 5.61 -4.88 -11.99
CA SER A 36 6.98 -4.44 -11.72
C SER A 36 8.01 -5.49 -12.16
N THR A 37 9.22 -5.08 -12.55
CA THR A 37 10.30 -5.99 -13.02
C THR A 37 11.43 -6.13 -12.00
#